data_AF-A0A924YKW4-F1
#
_entry.id   AF-A0A924YKW4-F1
#
_cell.length_a   1.000
_cell.length_b   1.000
_cell.length_c   1.000
_cell.angle_alpha   90.00
_cell.angle_beta   90.00
_cell.angle_gamma   90.00
#
_symmetry.space_group_name_H-M   'P 1'
#
loop_
_entity.id
_entity.type
_entity.pdbx_description
1 polymer ?
#
loop_
_entity_poly.entity_id
_entity_poly.type
_entity_poly.pdbx_seq_one_letter_code
_entity_poly.pdbx_strand_id
1 'polypeptide(L)' 'MAVTKRIVEYHIGRLQDKNRDARLKSIAELTLLCDPDSMEALQLVFQNDVDEEVRKAAREAGRKIFLNNQTGKASDGGKK' A
#
# COMPACT_ATOMS: atom_id res chain seq x y z
N MET A 1 -1.94 17.15 8.10
CA MET A 1 -1.74 15.70 7.85
C MET A 1 -2.91 14.88 8.40
N ALA A 2 -4.13 15.08 7.87
CA ALA A 2 -5.33 14.32 8.25
C ALA A 2 -6.09 13.82 7.02
N VAL A 3 -6.07 14.59 5.94
CA VAL A 3 -6.69 14.24 4.65
C VAL A 3 -5.99 13.02 4.03
N THR A 4 -4.66 12.98 3.97
CA THR A 4 -3.91 11.84 3.42
C THR A 4 -4.22 10.54 4.15
N LYS A 5 -4.32 10.57 5.49
CA LYS A 5 -4.66 9.39 6.30
C LYS A 5 -6.06 8.87 6.01
N ARG A 6 -7.05 9.77 5.85
CA ARG A 6 -8.41 9.39 5.41
C ARG A 6 -8.42 8.78 4.00
N ILE A 7 -7.57 9.26 3.09
CA ILE A 7 -7.45 8.70 1.75
C ILE A 7 -6.85 7.28 1.81
N VAL A 8 -5.85 7.06 2.66
CA VAL A 8 -5.27 5.73 2.90
C VAL A 8 -6.33 4.78 3.46
N GLU A 9 -7.05 5.17 4.51
CA GLU A 9 -8.15 4.38 5.10
C GLU A 9 -9.24 4.04 4.07
N TYR A 10 -9.62 5.02 3.23
CA TYR A 10 -10.57 4.82 2.14
C TYR A 10 -10.10 3.73 1.17
N HIS A 11 -8.85 3.79 0.71
CA HIS A 11 -8.32 2.78 -0.21
C HIS A 11 -8.08 1.42 0.45
N ILE A 12 -7.73 1.37 1.74
CA ILE A 12 -7.67 0.12 2.52
C ILE A 12 -9.04 -0.56 2.53
N GLY A 13 -10.13 0.17 2.81
CA GLY A 13 -11.48 -0.41 2.81
C GLY A 13 -11.87 -0.99 1.45
N ARG A 14 -11.42 -0.38 0.35
CA ARG A 14 -11.70 -0.86 -1.02
C ARG A 14 -10.93 -2.11 -1.42
N LEU A 15 -9.95 -2.57 -0.62
CA LEU A 15 -9.29 -3.85 -0.85
C LEU A 15 -10.21 -5.06 -0.64
N GLN A 16 -11.40 -4.85 -0.05
CA GLN A 16 -12.43 -5.88 0.12
C GLN A 16 -13.54 -5.79 -0.94
N ASP A 17 -13.42 -4.89 -1.91
CA ASP A 17 -14.43 -4.69 -2.94
C ASP A 17 -14.60 -5.96 -3.79
N LYS A 18 -15.85 -6.33 -4.09
CA LYS A 18 -16.18 -7.46 -4.96
C LYS A 18 -15.60 -7.26 -6.37
N ASN A 19 -15.51 -6.02 -6.83
CA ASN A 19 -14.94 -5.67 -8.11
C ASN A 19 -13.40 -5.74 -8.07
N ARG A 20 -12.85 -6.66 -8.86
CA ARG A 20 -11.40 -6.85 -9.04
C ARG A 20 -10.68 -5.55 -9.39
N ASP A 21 -11.22 -4.75 -10.30
CA ASP A 21 -10.58 -3.52 -10.77
C ASP A 21 -10.59 -2.43 -9.69
N ALA A 22 -11.59 -2.42 -8.81
CA ALA A 22 -11.62 -1.54 -7.65
C ALA A 22 -10.47 -1.86 -6.67
N ARG A 23 -10.18 -3.14 -6.47
CA ARG A 23 -9.05 -3.59 -5.63
C ARG A 23 -7.71 -3.19 -6.27
N LEU A 24 -7.51 -3.48 -7.56
CA LEU A 24 -6.30 -3.11 -8.29
C LEU A 24 -6.04 -1.60 -8.27
N LYS A 25 -7.06 -0.78 -8.54
CA LYS A 25 -6.95 0.68 -8.46
C LYS A 25 -6.55 1.13 -7.06
N SER A 26 -7.15 0.55 -6.03
CA SER A 26 -6.84 0.92 -4.64
C SER A 26 -5.40 0.56 -4.27
N ILE A 27 -4.88 -0.58 -4.74
CA ILE A 27 -3.46 -0.94 -4.55
C ILE A 27 -2.54 0.07 -5.25
N ALA A 28 -2.89 0.52 -6.46
CA ALA A 28 -2.11 1.53 -7.18
C ALA A 28 -2.08 2.87 -6.42
N GLU A 29 -3.23 3.34 -5.92
CA GLU A 29 -3.30 4.58 -5.13
C GLU A 29 -2.51 4.46 -3.81
N LEU A 30 -2.64 3.35 -3.08
CA LEU A 30 -1.85 3.10 -1.86
C LEU A 30 -0.34 3.10 -2.14
N THR A 31 0.07 2.59 -3.29
CA THR A 31 1.47 2.64 -3.73
C THR A 31 1.96 4.07 -3.94
N LEU A 32 1.14 4.95 -4.52
CA LEU A 32 1.48 6.36 -4.75
C LEU A 32 1.56 7.14 -3.42
N LEU A 33 0.69 6.83 -2.47
CA LEU A 33 0.66 7.47 -1.16
C LEU A 33 1.88 7.08 -0.30
N CYS A 34 2.44 5.88 -0.51
CA CYS A 34 3.62 5.38 0.22
C CYS A 34 3.48 5.36 1.75
N ASP A 35 2.24 5.32 2.26
CA ASP A 35 1.97 5.34 3.68
C ASP A 35 2.17 3.94 4.30
N PRO A 36 3.04 3.80 5.32
CA PRO A 36 3.26 2.54 6.03
C PRO A 36 2.01 1.90 6.62
N ASP A 37 0.98 2.68 6.96
CA ASP A 37 -0.27 2.18 7.55
C ASP A 37 -1.02 1.21 6.60
N SER A 38 -0.69 1.23 5.30
CA SER A 38 -1.26 0.33 4.29
C SER A 38 -0.61 -1.06 4.24
N MET A 39 0.55 -1.26 4.89
CA MET A 39 1.38 -2.46 4.72
C MET A 39 0.68 -3.75 5.18
N GLU A 40 0.02 -3.73 6.33
CA GLU A 40 -0.72 -4.89 6.85
C GLU A 40 -1.86 -5.27 5.91
N ALA A 41 -2.61 -4.29 5.42
CA ALA A 41 -3.72 -4.51 4.49
C ALA A 41 -3.23 -5.12 3.16
N LEU A 42 -2.13 -4.61 2.60
CA LEU A 42 -1.51 -5.16 1.38
C LEU A 42 -0.99 -6.59 1.60
N GLN A 43 -0.45 -6.91 2.78
CA GLN A 43 -0.03 -8.27 3.13
C GLN A 43 -1.22 -9.23 3.15
N LEU A 44 -2.35 -8.83 3.76
CA LEU A 44 -3.57 -9.64 3.79
C LEU A 44 -4.11 -9.91 2.38
N VAL A 45 -4.10 -8.91 1.49
CA VAL A 45 -4.48 -9.09 0.09
C VAL A 45 -3.55 -10.07 -0.61
N PHE A 46 -2.23 -9.92 -0.45
CA PHE A 46 -1.26 -10.85 -1.04
C PHE A 46 -1.48 -12.31 -0.60
N GLN A 47 -1.87 -12.53 0.66
CA GLN A 47 -2.08 -13.88 1.18
C GLN A 47 -3.43 -14.49 0.76
N ASN A 48 -4.48 -13.67 0.68
CA ASN A 48 -5.85 -14.17 0.70
C ASN A 48 -6.71 -13.76 -0.51
N ASP A 49 -6.28 -12.81 -1.35
CA ASP A 49 -7.11 -12.42 -2.51
C ASP A 49 -7.27 -13.59 -3.47
N VAL A 50 -8.48 -13.79 -3.97
CA VAL A 50 -8.81 -14.86 -4.91
C VAL A 50 -8.13 -14.65 -6.27
N ASP A 51 -7.92 -13.40 -6.66
CA ASP A 51 -7.35 -13.04 -7.95
C ASP A 51 -5.82 -12.95 -7.88
N GLU A 52 -5.14 -13.69 -8.76
CA GLU A 52 -3.68 -13.77 -8.77
C GLU A 52 -3.01 -12.45 -9.14
N GLU A 53 -3.60 -11.67 -10.04
CA GLU A 53 -3.06 -10.38 -10.44
C GLU A 53 -3.19 -9.36 -9.30
N VAL A 54 -4.28 -9.43 -8.54
CA VAL A 54 -4.45 -8.63 -7.32
C VAL A 54 -3.39 -9.00 -6.26
N ARG A 55 -3.15 -10.30 -6.02
CA ARG A 55 -2.08 -10.75 -5.11
C ARG A 55 -0.71 -10.24 -5.56
N LYS A 56 -0.39 -10.36 -6.85
CA LYS A 56 0.88 -9.89 -7.42
C LYS A 56 1.04 -8.38 -7.26
N ALA A 57 0.00 -7.60 -7.56
CA ALA A 57 0.00 -6.16 -7.40
C ALA A 57 0.25 -5.76 -5.93
N ALA A 58 -0.40 -6.42 -4.97
CA ALA A 58 -0.23 -6.14 -3.55
C ALA A 58 1.22 -6.39 -3.07
N ARG A 59 1.83 -7.49 -3.53
CA ARG A 59 3.25 -7.80 -3.24
C ARG A 59 4.20 -6.73 -3.79
N GLU A 60 3.97 -6.30 -5.02
CA GLU A 60 4.80 -5.26 -5.67
C GLU A 60 4.64 -3.90 -4.99
N ALA A 61 3.41 -3.54 -4.61
CA ALA A 61 3.10 -2.34 -3.83
C ALA A 61 3.84 -2.35 -2.48
N GLY A 62 3.70 -3.41 -1.69
CA GLY A 62 4.36 -3.55 -0.39
C GLY A 62 5.88 -3.41 -0.49
N ARG A 63 6.50 -4.01 -1.52
CA ARG A 63 7.95 -3.85 -1.77
C ARG A 63 8.33 -2.40 -2.07
N LYS A 64 7.56 -1.69 -2.91
CA LYS A 64 7.83 -0.28 -3.26
C LYS A 64 7.71 0.63 -2.02
N ILE A 65 6.63 0.46 -1.27
CA ILE A 65 6.38 1.25 -0.04
C ILE A 65 7.51 1.02 0.96
N PHE A 66 7.93 -0.23 1.17
CA PHE A 66 9.03 -0.57 2.07
C PHE A 66 10.35 0.09 1.64
N LEU A 67 10.72 0.01 0.36
CA LEU A 67 11.94 0.63 -0.15
C LEU A 67 11.92 2.15 0.00
N ASN A 68 10.80 2.80 -0.32
CA ASN A 68 10.67 4.26 -0.19
C ASN A 68 10.75 4.72 1.28
N ASN A 69 10.19 3.94 2.21
CA ASN A 69 10.27 4.24 3.63
C ASN A 69 11.66 3.95 4.23
N GLN A 70 12.49 3.11 3.60
CA GLN A 70 13.90 2.93 3.97
C GLN A 70 14.79 4.06 3.44
N THR A 71 14.62 4.45 2.17
CA THR A 71 15.43 5.52 1.58
C THR A 71 15.15 6.87 2.23
N GLY A 72 13.90 7.14 2.64
CA GLY A 72 13.54 8.33 3.43
C GLY A 72 14.16 8.36 4.84
N LYS A 73 14.51 7.20 5.43
CA LYS A 73 15.21 7.12 6.72
C LYS A 73 16.72 7.25 6.60
N ALA A 74 17.31 6.98 5.44
CA ALA A 74 18.75 7.12 5.22
C ALA A 74 19.21 8.60 5.11
N SER A 75 18.30 9.53 4.80
CA SER A 75 18.62 10.96 4.66
C SER A 75 18.52 11.78 5.97
N ASP A 76 18.10 11.20 7.10
CA ASP A 76 17.95 11.88 8.39
C ASP A 76 18.97 11.44 9.46
N GLY A 77 19.91 10.55 9.11
CA GLY A 77 20.87 9.93 10.04
C GLY A 77 22.29 10.51 10.05
N GLY A 78 22.53 11.69 9.48
CA GLY A 78 23.88 12.15 9.14
C GLY A 78 24.21 13.61 9.47
N LYS A 79 23.89 14.09 10.67
CA LYS A 79 24.57 15.25 11.28
C LYS A 79 24.70 15.09 12.79
N LYS A 80 25.84 14.55 13.22
CA LYS A 80 26.53 14.97 14.45
C LYS A 80 28.00 15.11 14.14
#